data_AF-K7M645-F1
#
_entry.id   AF-K7M645-F1
#
_cell.length_a   1.000
_cell.length_b   1.000
_cell.length_c   1.000
_cell.angle_alpha   90.00
_cell.angle_beta   90.00
_cell.angle_gamma   90.00
#
_symmetry.space_group_name_H-M   'P 1'
#
loop_
_entity.id
_entity.type
_entity.pdbx_description
1 polymer ?
#
loop_
_entity_poly.entity_id
_entity_poly.type
_entity_poly.pdbx_seq_one_letter_code
_entity_poly.pdbx_strand_id
1 'polypeptide(L)'
;MKHGASQAVISMLGVKQHRHSVDEKSDDLDLLETELDMMRERFSKLLLGEDMSGVGKGVCTAVTISNSITNLYDNFFNTTAFGQNLKLEPLKPEKKAMWRREMNCLLSVCDYILEFSPTAQYLEDGTIVEMMTSKPRSDIYINLPALQKLDTMLIEILDSFQDTKFWYAEQGTISRNSTRSRGGSFRRIVQRKDEKWWLPVPCVHLGGLIDKSRKHLNEKRDCANQIHKAAMAINSSALAEMDIPETYMSNLPKDSTKLL
;
A
#
# COMPACT_ATOMS: atom_id res chain seq x y z
N MET A 1 -22.35 -30.25 17.48
CA MET A 1 -22.62 -28.89 18.03
C MET A 1 -21.35 -28.04 18.03
N LYS A 2 -21.18 -27.07 17.12
CA LYS A 2 -20.22 -25.95 17.25
C LYS A 2 -20.70 -24.75 16.41
N HIS A 3 -21.54 -23.90 17.01
CA HIS A 3 -21.75 -22.54 16.54
C HIS A 3 -20.45 -21.75 16.76
N GLY A 4 -19.57 -21.72 15.77
CA GLY A 4 -18.26 -21.05 15.86
C GLY A 4 -17.97 -20.03 14.75
N ALA A 5 -18.75 -20.01 13.67
CA ALA A 5 -18.42 -19.17 12.50
C ALA A 5 -18.91 -17.72 12.62
N SER A 6 -20.01 -17.46 13.33
CA SER A 6 -20.59 -16.11 13.40
C SER A 6 -19.94 -15.19 14.44
N GLN A 7 -19.04 -15.70 15.29
CA GLN A 7 -18.41 -14.92 16.36
C GLN A 7 -17.04 -14.35 16.00
N ALA A 8 -16.44 -14.80 14.88
CA ALA A 8 -15.14 -14.32 14.41
C ALA A 8 -15.22 -13.00 13.65
N VAL A 9 -16.36 -12.66 13.03
CA VAL A 9 -16.47 -11.51 12.12
C VAL A 9 -16.64 -10.17 12.86
N ILE A 10 -17.09 -10.19 14.12
CA ILE A 10 -17.17 -8.98 14.96
C ILE A 10 -15.81 -8.66 15.63
N SER A 11 -14.82 -9.56 15.54
CA SER A 11 -13.50 -9.34 16.16
C SER A 11 -12.60 -8.34 15.42
N MET A 12 -12.96 -7.89 14.21
CA MET A 12 -12.18 -6.88 13.47
C MET A 12 -12.44 -5.44 13.92
N LEU A 13 -13.46 -5.21 14.74
CA LEU A 13 -13.60 -3.99 15.53
C LEU A 13 -13.10 -4.32 16.93
N GLY A 14 -11.88 -3.90 17.25
CA GLY A 14 -11.28 -4.05 18.57
C GLY A 14 -12.02 -3.22 19.63
N VAL A 15 -13.26 -3.57 19.94
CA VAL A 15 -14.00 -3.01 21.07
C VAL A 15 -13.48 -3.71 22.32
N LYS A 16 -12.36 -3.20 22.84
CA LYS A 16 -11.96 -3.46 24.22
C LYS A 16 -13.12 -3.04 25.11
N GLN A 17 -13.62 -3.96 25.93
CA GLN A 17 -14.46 -3.61 27.07
C GLN A 17 -13.63 -2.73 28.02
N HIS A 18 -13.73 -1.41 27.89
CA HIS A 18 -13.22 -0.48 28.88
C HIS A 18 -14.38 0.02 29.73
N ARG A 19 -14.38 -0.44 30.99
CA ARG A 19 -15.19 0.15 32.05
C ARG A 19 -14.47 1.41 32.53
N HIS A 20 -14.69 2.58 31.91
CA HIS A 20 -14.38 3.88 32.53
C HIS A 20 -15.29 5.00 31.97
N SER A 21 -15.18 6.18 32.58
CA SER A 21 -16.21 7.19 32.87
C SER A 21 -17.02 7.77 31.70
N VAL A 22 -18.22 8.29 32.05
CA VAL A 22 -19.28 8.81 31.16
C VAL A 22 -18.83 9.92 30.19
N ASP A 23 -17.69 10.57 30.43
CA ASP A 23 -17.16 11.65 29.56
C ASP A 23 -16.30 11.12 28.39
N GLU A 24 -15.62 9.96 28.52
CA GLU A 24 -14.80 9.38 27.44
C GLU A 24 -15.66 8.74 26.34
N LYS A 25 -16.90 8.35 26.64
CA LYS A 25 -17.79 7.70 25.67
C LYS A 25 -18.23 8.60 24.53
N SER A 26 -18.22 9.92 24.72
CA SER A 26 -18.61 10.88 23.68
C SER A 26 -17.55 10.94 22.58
N ASP A 27 -16.29 11.14 22.98
CA ASP A 27 -15.17 11.28 22.04
C ASP A 27 -14.92 9.98 21.25
N ASP A 28 -15.02 8.81 21.89
CA ASP A 28 -14.88 7.51 21.23
C ASP A 28 -15.99 7.25 20.19
N LEU A 29 -17.21 7.72 20.47
CA LEU A 29 -18.33 7.57 19.54
C LEU A 29 -18.16 8.48 18.32
N ASP A 30 -17.74 9.73 18.52
CA ASP A 30 -17.46 10.68 17.44
C ASP A 30 -16.30 10.20 16.54
N LEU A 31 -15.27 9.59 17.13
CA LEU A 31 -14.16 9.00 16.37
C LEU A 31 -14.62 7.79 15.54
N LEU A 32 -15.50 6.95 16.09
CA LEU A 32 -16.08 5.83 15.37
C LEU A 32 -17.00 6.29 14.23
N GLU A 33 -17.85 7.29 14.47
CA GLU A 33 -18.76 7.86 13.47
C GLU A 33 -17.96 8.44 12.30
N THR A 34 -16.90 9.21 12.58
CA THR A 34 -16.01 9.75 11.54
C THR A 34 -15.28 8.65 10.77
N GLU A 35 -14.87 7.56 11.41
CA GLU A 35 -14.26 6.42 10.72
C GLU A 35 -15.26 5.69 9.81
N LEU A 36 -16.50 5.49 10.27
CA LEU A 36 -17.58 4.91 9.49
C LEU A 36 -17.97 5.79 8.29
N ASP A 37 -18.03 7.11 8.46
CA ASP A 37 -18.34 8.04 7.37
C ASP A 37 -17.25 8.03 6.30
N MET A 38 -15.98 8.04 6.70
CA MET A 38 -14.86 7.88 5.76
C MET A 38 -14.95 6.54 5.01
N MET A 39 -15.25 5.45 5.72
CA MET A 39 -15.40 4.13 5.10
C MET A 39 -16.59 4.08 4.14
N ARG A 40 -17.71 4.71 4.51
CA ARG A 40 -18.91 4.82 3.65
C ARG A 40 -18.58 5.59 2.37
N GLU A 41 -17.94 6.74 2.48
CA GLU A 41 -17.53 7.54 1.32
C GLU A 41 -16.65 6.73 0.36
N ARG A 42 -15.70 5.95 0.90
CA ARG A 42 -14.82 5.08 0.10
C ARG A 42 -15.61 4.00 -0.63
N PHE A 43 -16.39 3.20 0.09
CA PHE A 43 -17.16 2.12 -0.52
C PHE A 43 -18.21 2.62 -1.50
N SER A 44 -18.86 3.77 -1.23
CA SER A 44 -19.77 4.39 -2.20
C SER A 44 -19.06 4.76 -3.50
N LYS A 45 -17.85 5.33 -3.44
CA LYS A 45 -17.05 5.63 -4.65
C LYS A 45 -16.65 4.35 -5.41
N LEU A 46 -16.30 3.28 -4.68
CA LEU A 46 -16.00 1.98 -5.30
C LEU A 46 -17.22 1.42 -6.04
N LEU A 47 -18.41 1.51 -5.43
CA LEU A 47 -19.66 1.02 -6.02
C LEU A 47 -20.12 1.82 -7.23
N LEU A 48 -19.79 3.13 -7.29
CA LEU A 48 -20.07 3.96 -8.46
C LEU A 48 -19.17 3.64 -9.67
N GLY A 49 -18.09 2.88 -9.47
CA GLY A 49 -17.23 2.46 -10.57
C GLY A 49 -16.54 3.62 -11.28
N GLU A 50 -16.14 4.68 -10.55
CA GLU A 50 -15.62 5.95 -11.09
C GLU A 50 -16.65 6.81 -11.85
N ASP A 51 -17.88 6.33 -12.04
CA ASP A 51 -18.98 7.11 -12.63
C ASP A 51 -19.76 7.86 -11.54
N MET A 52 -19.28 9.06 -11.21
CA MET A 52 -19.90 9.93 -10.20
C MET A 52 -21.26 10.51 -10.64
N SER A 53 -21.72 10.25 -11.88
CA SER A 53 -23.07 10.62 -12.32
C SER A 53 -24.14 9.64 -11.86
N GLY A 54 -23.75 8.43 -11.43
CA GLY A 54 -24.67 7.37 -11.00
C GLY A 54 -25.39 6.62 -12.12
N VAL A 55 -24.99 6.81 -13.39
CA VAL A 55 -25.62 6.15 -14.55
C VAL A 55 -25.13 4.70 -14.73
N GLY A 56 -24.03 4.33 -14.09
CA GLY A 56 -23.47 2.97 -14.16
C GLY A 56 -22.66 2.73 -15.44
N LYS A 57 -22.12 3.79 -16.05
CA LYS A 57 -21.22 3.71 -17.22
C LYS A 57 -19.74 3.70 -16.84
N GLY A 58 -19.46 3.41 -15.58
CA GLY A 58 -18.12 3.34 -15.02
C GLY A 58 -17.36 2.07 -15.42
N VAL A 59 -16.23 1.87 -14.75
CA VAL A 59 -15.43 0.65 -14.84
C VAL A 59 -15.94 -0.42 -13.88
N CYS A 60 -15.54 -1.68 -14.08
CA CYS A 60 -15.91 -2.75 -13.17
C CYS A 60 -15.23 -2.59 -11.80
N THR A 61 -15.82 -3.17 -10.76
CA THR A 61 -15.35 -3.04 -9.38
C THR A 61 -13.89 -3.47 -9.20
N ALA A 62 -13.43 -4.50 -9.92
CA ALA A 62 -12.04 -4.93 -9.88
C ALA A 62 -11.07 -3.83 -10.34
N VAL A 63 -11.40 -3.14 -11.44
CA VAL A 63 -10.62 -2.00 -11.93
C VAL A 63 -10.73 -0.82 -10.98
N THR A 64 -11.91 -0.53 -10.43
CA THR A 64 -12.08 0.54 -9.44
C THR A 64 -11.24 0.33 -8.19
N ILE A 65 -11.16 -0.92 -7.70
CA ILE A 65 -10.30 -1.27 -6.56
C ILE A 65 -8.82 -1.09 -6.95
N SER A 66 -8.39 -1.59 -8.11
CA SER A 66 -7.02 -1.43 -8.62
C SER A 66 -6.61 0.04 -8.73
N ASN A 67 -7.47 0.87 -9.31
CA ASN A 67 -7.26 2.30 -9.44
C ASN A 67 -7.24 2.98 -8.06
N SER A 68 -8.13 2.57 -7.15
CA SER A 68 -8.17 3.12 -5.79
C SER A 68 -6.89 2.81 -5.00
N ILE A 69 -6.34 1.60 -5.11
CA ILE A 69 -5.05 1.22 -4.50
C ILE A 69 -3.92 2.08 -5.08
N THR A 70 -3.87 2.24 -6.40
CA THR A 70 -2.84 3.03 -7.09
C THR A 70 -2.94 4.52 -6.71
N ASN A 71 -4.15 5.06 -6.64
CA ASN A 71 -4.42 6.43 -6.22
C ASN A 71 -4.11 6.63 -4.73
N LEU A 72 -4.34 5.63 -3.88
CA LEU A 72 -3.96 5.69 -2.47
C LEU A 72 -2.44 5.77 -2.33
N TYR A 73 -1.70 4.93 -3.06
CA TYR A 73 -0.24 4.99 -3.11
C TYR A 73 0.26 6.35 -3.60
N ASP A 74 -0.30 6.87 -4.69
CA ASP A 74 0.06 8.19 -5.22
C ASP A 74 -0.22 9.30 -4.21
N ASN A 75 -1.40 9.33 -3.60
CA ASN A 75 -1.73 10.30 -2.55
C ASN A 75 -0.83 10.18 -1.33
N PHE A 76 -0.47 8.95 -0.97
CA PHE A 76 0.41 8.66 0.15
C PHE A 76 1.83 9.18 -0.11
N PHE A 77 2.41 8.96 -1.29
CA PHE A 77 3.81 9.30 -1.57
C PHE A 77 4.02 10.68 -2.24
N ASN A 78 3.08 11.16 -3.04
CA ASN A 78 3.24 12.35 -3.88
C ASN A 78 2.46 13.58 -3.38
N THR A 79 1.26 13.40 -2.82
CA THR A 79 0.28 14.50 -2.75
C THR A 79 0.18 15.24 -1.41
N THR A 80 0.91 14.83 -0.37
CA THR A 80 1.03 15.68 0.84
C THR A 80 2.02 16.83 0.61
N ALA A 81 1.56 17.82 -0.16
CA ALA A 81 2.05 19.19 -0.25
C ALA A 81 3.55 19.38 -0.61
N PHE A 82 3.98 19.02 -1.83
CA PHE A 82 5.35 19.18 -2.35
C PHE A 82 6.39 18.15 -1.83
N GLY A 83 6.20 16.87 -2.19
CA GLY A 83 7.31 15.90 -2.21
C GLY A 83 7.94 15.54 -0.86
N GLN A 84 7.22 15.75 0.25
CA GLN A 84 7.75 15.47 1.60
C GLN A 84 8.22 14.01 1.75
N ASN A 85 7.51 13.06 1.14
CA ASN A 85 7.80 11.63 1.28
C ASN A 85 8.83 11.09 0.29
N LEU A 86 9.46 11.95 -0.53
CA LEU A 86 10.55 11.56 -1.43
C LEU A 86 11.92 11.60 -0.73
N LYS A 87 11.91 11.77 0.61
CA LYS A 87 13.06 11.76 1.49
C LYS A 87 13.16 10.43 2.20
N LEU A 88 14.39 9.98 2.44
CA LEU A 88 14.68 8.87 3.33
C LEU A 88 14.58 9.36 4.77
N GLU A 89 13.36 9.33 5.29
CA GLU A 89 13.01 9.69 6.66
C GLU A 89 11.84 8.82 7.15
N PRO A 90 11.65 8.69 8.47
CA PRO A 90 10.54 7.92 9.03
C PRO A 90 9.20 8.56 8.64
N LEU A 91 8.22 7.72 8.36
CA LEU A 91 6.88 8.20 8.08
C LEU A 91 6.25 8.77 9.35
N LYS A 92 5.51 9.87 9.22
CA LYS A 92 4.72 10.42 10.33
C LYS A 92 3.71 9.36 10.83
N PRO A 93 3.46 9.26 12.15
CA PRO A 93 2.52 8.29 12.70
C PRO A 93 1.12 8.36 12.06
N GLU A 94 0.63 9.59 11.83
CA GLU A 94 -0.65 9.87 11.17
C GLU A 94 -0.72 9.26 9.76
N LYS A 95 0.35 9.40 8.97
CA LYS A 95 0.41 8.82 7.62
C LYS A 95 0.39 7.29 7.70
N LYS A 96 1.19 6.67 8.58
CA LYS A 96 1.19 5.21 8.74
C LYS A 96 -0.19 4.69 9.12
N ALA A 97 -0.87 5.39 10.05
CA ALA A 97 -2.22 5.03 10.46
C ALA A 97 -3.20 5.15 9.28
N MET A 98 -3.16 6.25 8.53
CA MET A 98 -3.99 6.44 7.34
C MET A 98 -3.74 5.35 6.29
N TRP A 99 -2.48 5.04 5.97
CA TRP A 99 -2.13 3.98 5.02
C TRP A 99 -2.71 2.63 5.43
N ARG A 100 -2.47 2.20 6.68
CA ARG A 100 -2.98 0.92 7.17
C ARG A 100 -4.50 0.87 7.12
N ARG A 101 -5.17 1.93 7.58
CA ARG A 101 -6.64 2.01 7.60
C ARG A 101 -7.23 1.92 6.19
N GLU A 102 -6.75 2.76 5.28
CA GLU A 102 -7.25 2.83 3.90
C GLU A 102 -6.93 1.54 3.13
N MET A 103 -5.73 0.98 3.31
CA MET A 103 -5.35 -0.28 2.67
C MET A 103 -6.17 -1.46 3.21
N ASN A 104 -6.41 -1.53 4.53
CA ASN A 104 -7.27 -2.55 5.13
C ASN A 104 -8.71 -2.46 4.57
N CYS A 105 -9.23 -1.25 4.39
CA CYS A 105 -10.55 -1.04 3.79
C CYS A 105 -10.60 -1.55 2.33
N LEU A 106 -9.57 -1.30 1.53
CA LEU A 106 -9.53 -1.75 0.13
C LEU A 106 -9.33 -3.27 0.01
N LEU A 107 -8.52 -3.85 0.91
CA LEU A 107 -8.19 -5.27 0.90
C LEU A 107 -9.26 -6.15 1.58
N SER A 108 -10.21 -5.56 2.33
CA SER A 108 -11.24 -6.34 3.03
C SER A 108 -12.11 -7.16 2.09
N VAL A 109 -12.21 -6.79 0.80
CA VAL A 109 -12.91 -7.58 -0.22
C VAL A 109 -12.33 -8.98 -0.38
N CYS A 110 -11.01 -9.13 -0.18
CA CYS A 110 -10.30 -10.40 -0.35
C CYS A 110 -10.75 -11.47 0.66
N ASP A 111 -11.22 -11.07 1.84
CA ASP A 111 -11.73 -11.99 2.86
C ASP A 111 -13.02 -12.70 2.42
N TYR A 112 -13.72 -12.12 1.44
CA TYR A 112 -14.98 -12.63 0.90
C TYR A 112 -14.81 -13.34 -0.46
N ILE A 113 -13.58 -13.46 -0.98
CA ILE A 113 -13.29 -14.19 -2.21
C ILE A 113 -12.95 -15.64 -1.84
N LEU A 114 -13.93 -16.53 -2.02
CA LEU A 114 -13.88 -17.90 -1.51
C LEU A 114 -13.91 -18.94 -2.64
N GLU A 115 -13.21 -20.06 -2.41
CA GLU A 115 -13.40 -21.32 -3.13
C GLU A 115 -14.39 -22.19 -2.35
N PHE A 116 -15.40 -22.70 -3.04
CA PHE A 116 -16.36 -23.65 -2.48
C PHE A 116 -15.95 -25.07 -2.86
N SER A 117 -15.92 -25.96 -1.88
CA SER A 117 -15.60 -27.38 -2.08
C SER A 117 -16.57 -28.27 -1.30
N PRO A 118 -17.03 -29.37 -1.91
CA PRO A 118 -17.90 -30.33 -1.25
C PRO A 118 -17.11 -31.08 -0.19
N THR A 119 -17.70 -31.21 1.00
CA THR A 119 -17.12 -31.92 2.14
C THR A 119 -18.20 -32.76 2.81
N ALA A 120 -17.85 -33.99 3.19
CA ALA A 120 -18.71 -34.83 4.02
C ALA A 120 -18.34 -34.64 5.49
N GLN A 121 -19.32 -34.35 6.34
CA GLN A 121 -19.18 -34.31 7.80
C GLN A 121 -19.92 -35.48 8.44
N TYR A 122 -19.24 -36.14 9.37
CA TYR A 122 -19.83 -37.19 10.19
C TYR A 122 -20.45 -36.55 11.43
N LEU A 123 -21.75 -36.70 11.57
CA LEU A 123 -22.48 -36.31 12.78
C LEU A 123 -22.23 -37.33 13.91
N GLU A 124 -22.50 -36.93 15.15
CA GLU A 124 -22.27 -37.75 16.35
C GLU A 124 -23.08 -39.06 16.35
N ASP A 125 -24.19 -39.12 15.59
CA ASP A 125 -25.05 -40.28 15.39
C ASP A 125 -24.55 -41.23 14.27
N GLY A 126 -23.43 -40.91 13.62
CA GLY A 126 -22.89 -41.67 12.48
C GLY A 126 -23.48 -41.30 11.13
N THR A 127 -24.44 -40.36 11.08
CA THR A 127 -25.00 -39.86 9.82
C THR A 127 -23.96 -39.06 9.06
N ILE A 128 -23.80 -39.34 7.76
CA ILE A 128 -22.95 -38.57 6.85
C ILE A 128 -23.79 -37.46 6.23
N VAL A 129 -23.38 -36.22 6.45
CA VAL A 129 -23.98 -35.05 5.80
C VAL A 129 -23.00 -34.48 4.80
N GLU A 130 -23.38 -34.51 3.53
CA GLU A 130 -22.69 -33.75 2.50
C GLU A 130 -23.05 -32.28 2.62
N MET A 131 -22.04 -31.43 2.68
CA MET A 131 -22.20 -29.99 2.76
C MET A 131 -21.13 -29.27 1.94
N MET A 132 -21.43 -28.04 1.54
CA MET A 132 -20.45 -27.18 0.92
C MET A 132 -19.68 -26.41 1.98
N THR A 133 -18.35 -26.46 1.87
CA THR A 133 -17.45 -25.67 2.70
C THR A 133 -16.77 -24.60 1.87
N SER A 134 -16.56 -23.43 2.47
CA SER A 134 -15.87 -22.31 1.85
C SER A 134 -14.51 -22.09 2.50
N LYS A 135 -13.49 -21.83 1.69
CA LYS A 135 -12.14 -21.41 2.11
C LYS A 135 -11.71 -20.20 1.27
N PRO A 136 -10.82 -19.32 1.76
CA PRO A 136 -10.26 -18.25 0.93
C PRO A 136 -9.65 -18.81 -0.36
N ARG A 137 -9.77 -18.06 -1.45
CA ARG A 137 -9.16 -18.45 -2.74
C ARG A 137 -7.65 -18.59 -2.56
N SER A 138 -7.09 -19.66 -3.15
CA SER A 138 -5.74 -20.13 -2.86
C SER A 138 -4.63 -19.12 -3.19
N ASP A 139 -4.75 -18.42 -4.31
CA ASP A 139 -3.85 -17.34 -4.73
C ASP A 139 -3.85 -16.17 -3.72
N ILE A 140 -5.03 -15.74 -3.27
CA ILE A 140 -5.19 -14.67 -2.28
C ILE A 140 -4.64 -15.11 -0.94
N TYR A 141 -4.96 -16.33 -0.50
CA TYR A 141 -4.51 -16.88 0.78
C TYR A 141 -2.98 -16.90 0.91
N ILE A 142 -2.25 -17.15 -0.19
CA ILE A 142 -0.80 -17.17 -0.21
C ILE A 142 -0.22 -15.76 -0.42
N ASN A 143 -0.71 -15.04 -1.44
CA ASN A 143 -0.07 -13.80 -1.90
C ASN A 143 -0.40 -12.61 -1.01
N LEU A 144 -1.62 -12.52 -0.45
CA LEU A 144 -2.03 -11.36 0.33
C LEU A 144 -1.19 -11.20 1.62
N PRO A 145 -0.99 -12.23 2.46
CA PRO A 145 -0.11 -12.11 3.63
C PRO A 145 1.34 -11.82 3.25
N ALA A 146 1.81 -12.37 2.12
CA ALA A 146 3.15 -12.09 1.62
C ALA A 146 3.32 -10.61 1.26
N LEU A 147 2.37 -10.02 0.52
CA LEU A 147 2.37 -8.60 0.17
C LEU A 147 2.28 -7.70 1.41
N GLN A 148 1.42 -8.02 2.39
CA GLN A 148 1.33 -7.29 3.66
C GLN A 148 2.65 -7.30 4.44
N LYS A 149 3.37 -8.43 4.40
CA LYS A 149 4.71 -8.53 5.00
C LYS A 149 5.72 -7.65 4.28
N LEU A 150 5.69 -7.62 2.94
CA LEU A 150 6.56 -6.74 2.15
C LEU A 150 6.27 -5.26 2.41
N ASP A 151 5.00 -4.87 2.54
CA ASP A 151 4.59 -3.51 2.92
C ASP A 151 5.15 -3.12 4.29
N THR A 152 5.00 -4.00 5.28
CA THR A 152 5.56 -3.80 6.63
C THR A 152 7.08 -3.59 6.58
N MET A 153 7.80 -4.42 5.82
CA MET A 153 9.25 -4.30 5.66
C MET A 153 9.66 -2.99 4.98
N LEU A 154 8.88 -2.48 4.02
CA LEU A 154 9.16 -1.17 3.39
C LEU A 154 9.01 -0.02 4.38
N ILE A 155 7.95 -0.05 5.20
CA ILE A 155 7.74 0.94 6.26
C ILE A 155 8.88 0.89 7.28
N GLU A 156 9.33 -0.32 7.67
CA GLU A 156 10.49 -0.50 8.57
C GLU A 156 11.81 0.03 7.98
N ILE A 157 12.01 -0.07 6.67
CA ILE A 157 13.16 0.55 6.00
C ILE A 157 13.11 2.07 6.17
N LEU A 158 11.96 2.70 5.89
CA LEU A 158 11.80 4.15 6.06
C LEU A 158 11.99 4.56 7.52
N ASP A 159 11.42 3.82 8.45
CA ASP A 159 11.51 4.07 9.89
C ASP A 159 12.92 3.97 10.45
N SER A 160 13.80 3.21 9.78
CA SER A 160 15.20 3.11 10.19
C SER A 160 16.04 4.35 9.87
N PHE A 161 15.55 5.27 9.04
CA PHE A 161 16.25 6.51 8.70
C PHE A 161 16.05 7.63 9.74
N GLN A 162 16.24 7.29 11.01
CA GLN A 162 16.32 8.27 12.11
C GLN A 162 17.77 8.76 12.25
N ASP A 163 17.95 10.02 12.67
CA ASP A 163 19.26 10.62 12.98
C ASP A 163 20.34 10.46 11.88
N THR A 164 19.93 10.68 10.63
CA THR A 164 20.79 10.45 9.45
C THR A 164 21.95 11.46 9.37
N LYS A 165 23.07 11.03 8.77
CA LYS A 165 24.26 11.87 8.52
C LYS A 165 24.25 12.54 7.14
N PHE A 166 23.11 12.47 6.48
CA PHE A 166 22.80 13.18 5.24
C PHE A 166 21.52 13.99 5.47
N TRP A 167 21.29 15.00 4.65
CA TRP A 167 20.09 15.83 4.72
C TRP A 167 19.62 16.18 3.31
N TYR A 168 18.45 16.77 3.19
CA TYR A 168 17.93 17.24 1.90
C TYR A 168 18.02 18.76 1.82
N ALA A 169 18.46 19.29 0.68
CA ALA A 169 18.49 20.74 0.45
C ALA A 169 17.06 21.31 0.41
N GLU A 170 16.86 22.45 1.07
CA GLU A 170 15.58 23.14 1.12
C GLU A 170 15.31 23.84 -0.22
N GLN A 171 14.16 23.55 -0.83
CA GLN A 171 13.78 23.98 -2.18
C GLN A 171 13.43 25.49 -2.19
N GLY A 172 14.43 26.34 -2.02
CA GLY A 172 14.27 27.81 -1.96
C GLY A 172 15.58 28.58 -1.85
N THR A 173 16.69 27.93 -1.46
CA THR A 173 18.01 28.58 -1.30
C THR A 173 18.92 28.50 -2.52
N ILE A 174 18.49 27.82 -3.59
CA ILE A 174 19.24 27.74 -4.84
C ILE A 174 18.82 28.92 -5.73
N SER A 175 19.13 30.13 -5.25
CA SER A 175 19.16 31.29 -6.14
C SER A 175 20.30 31.09 -7.13
N ARG A 176 19.94 31.00 -8.41
CA ARG A 176 20.82 30.91 -9.58
C ARG A 176 21.53 32.25 -9.83
N ASN A 177 22.08 32.87 -8.79
CA ASN A 177 22.83 34.12 -8.82
C ASN A 177 23.72 34.23 -7.56
N SER A 178 24.92 33.66 -7.60
CA SER A 178 26.05 34.20 -6.82
C SER A 178 27.39 33.81 -7.46
N THR A 179 27.71 34.48 -8.55
CA THR A 179 29.07 35.00 -8.67
C THR A 179 29.27 35.96 -7.50
N ARG A 180 30.09 35.57 -6.52
CA ARG A 180 30.53 36.32 -5.31
C ARG A 180 29.93 35.86 -3.98
N SER A 181 30.37 34.68 -3.52
CA SER A 181 30.64 34.47 -2.09
C SER A 181 31.78 33.46 -1.92
N ARG A 182 33.01 33.98 -1.83
CA ARG A 182 34.15 33.29 -1.21
C ARG A 182 33.89 33.29 0.29
N GLY A 183 33.29 32.22 0.81
CA GLY A 183 33.01 32.08 2.24
C GLY A 183 32.46 30.71 2.59
N GLY A 184 33.35 29.77 2.94
CA GLY A 184 33.09 28.70 3.90
C GLY A 184 31.89 27.76 3.72
N SER A 185 31.41 27.46 2.51
CA SER A 185 30.35 26.44 2.37
C SER A 185 30.94 25.03 2.40
N PHE A 186 30.94 24.42 3.60
CA PHE A 186 31.41 23.05 3.85
C PHE A 186 30.50 21.94 3.30
N ARG A 187 29.73 22.20 2.24
CA ARG A 187 28.65 21.30 1.78
C ARG A 187 28.75 21.04 0.27
N ARG A 188 28.94 19.77 -0.10
CA ARG A 188 28.93 19.32 -1.51
C ARG A 188 27.48 19.02 -1.91
N ILE A 189 26.93 19.82 -2.81
CA ILE A 189 25.63 19.58 -3.43
C ILE A 189 25.85 18.61 -4.60
N VAL A 190 25.19 17.45 -4.59
CA VAL A 190 25.19 16.54 -5.73
C VAL A 190 24.47 17.24 -6.89
N GLN A 191 25.13 17.37 -8.05
CA GLN A 191 24.52 18.00 -9.23
C GLN A 191 23.23 17.25 -9.61
N ARG A 192 22.12 17.99 -9.72
CA ARG A 192 20.83 17.44 -10.18
C ARG A 192 20.99 16.92 -11.60
N LYS A 193 20.47 15.71 -11.88
CA LYS A 193 20.07 15.35 -13.25
C LYS A 193 18.78 16.12 -13.57
N ASP A 194 18.78 16.91 -14.64
CA ASP A 194 17.68 17.83 -14.98
C ASP A 194 16.31 17.15 -15.12
N GLU A 195 16.28 15.85 -15.45
CA GLU A 195 15.06 15.07 -15.67
C GLU A 195 14.18 14.90 -14.43
N LYS A 196 14.71 15.09 -13.21
CA LYS A 196 13.97 14.88 -11.95
C LYS A 196 14.08 16.09 -11.02
N TRP A 197 13.92 17.29 -11.58
CA TRP A 197 14.06 18.55 -10.87
C TRP A 197 13.15 18.70 -9.64
N TRP A 198 12.04 17.96 -9.60
CA TRP A 198 11.09 17.92 -8.49
C TRP A 198 11.57 17.11 -7.28
N LEU A 199 12.64 16.32 -7.40
CA LEU A 199 13.17 15.54 -6.27
C LEU A 199 13.99 16.40 -5.29
N PRO A 200 13.86 16.16 -3.97
CA PRO A 200 14.77 16.72 -2.97
C PRO A 200 16.22 16.32 -3.24
N VAL A 201 17.17 17.25 -3.11
CA VAL A 201 18.59 16.97 -3.37
C VAL A 201 19.27 16.46 -2.10
N PRO A 202 19.74 15.20 -2.05
CA PRO A 202 20.48 14.69 -0.92
C PRO A 202 21.85 15.38 -0.83
N CYS A 203 22.23 15.74 0.38
CA CYS A 203 23.45 16.43 0.73
C CYS A 203 24.21 15.64 1.81
N VAL A 204 25.53 15.64 1.72
CA VAL A 204 26.43 15.02 2.68
C VAL A 204 27.54 16.00 3.06
N HIS A 205 28.23 15.73 4.16
CA HIS A 205 29.45 16.46 4.51
C HIS A 205 30.53 16.31 3.43
N LEU A 206 31.44 17.28 3.32
CA LEU A 206 32.53 17.27 2.33
C LEU A 206 33.41 16.00 2.38
N GLY A 207 33.61 15.43 3.58
CA GLY A 207 34.31 14.17 3.79
C GLY A 207 33.51 12.92 3.41
N GLY A 208 32.29 13.09 2.89
CA GLY A 208 31.35 12.01 2.62
C GLY A 208 30.69 11.46 3.88
N LEU A 209 30.03 10.32 3.72
CA LEU A 209 29.44 9.58 4.83
C LEU A 209 30.48 8.72 5.51
N ILE A 210 30.45 8.67 6.84
CA ILE A 210 31.18 7.68 7.64
C ILE A 210 30.80 6.26 7.22
N ASP A 211 31.75 5.32 7.33
CA ASP A 211 31.60 3.95 6.82
C ASP A 211 30.40 3.23 7.43
N LYS A 212 30.10 3.46 8.72
CA LYS A 212 28.92 2.92 9.39
C LYS A 212 27.62 3.34 8.70
N SER A 213 27.47 4.63 8.38
CA SER A 213 26.28 5.14 7.68
C SER A 213 26.20 4.67 6.23
N ARG A 214 27.36 4.54 5.54
CA ARG A 214 27.40 4.00 4.17
C ARG A 214 27.01 2.53 4.13
N LYS A 215 27.50 1.72 5.08
CA LYS A 215 27.15 0.31 5.21
C LYS A 215 25.66 0.14 5.49
N HIS A 216 25.11 0.93 6.42
CA HIS A 216 23.67 0.93 6.70
C HIS A 216 22.81 1.27 5.47
N LEU A 217 23.19 2.30 4.70
CA LEU A 217 22.49 2.64 3.45
C LEU A 217 22.52 1.51 2.42
N ASN A 218 23.67 0.85 2.26
CA ASN A 218 23.80 -0.29 1.35
C ASN A 218 22.92 -1.46 1.80
N GLU A 219 22.93 -1.80 3.10
CA GLU A 219 22.08 -2.84 3.68
C GLU A 219 20.59 -2.56 3.42
N LYS A 220 20.15 -1.31 3.63
CA LYS A 220 18.75 -0.91 3.39
C LYS A 220 18.37 -0.91 1.92
N ARG A 221 19.28 -0.48 1.03
CA ARG A 221 19.11 -0.60 -0.43
C ARG A 221 18.96 -2.05 -0.85
N ASP A 222 19.80 -2.94 -0.32
CA ASP A 222 19.78 -4.36 -0.69
C ASP A 222 18.49 -5.03 -0.20
N CYS A 223 18.01 -4.67 1.00
CA CYS A 223 16.69 -5.08 1.49
C CYS A 223 15.55 -4.58 0.58
N ALA A 224 15.53 -3.30 0.22
CA ALA A 224 14.52 -2.73 -0.68
C ALA A 224 14.52 -3.41 -2.05
N ASN A 225 15.70 -3.75 -2.59
CA ASN A 225 15.82 -4.49 -3.84
C ASN A 225 15.24 -5.91 -3.74
N GLN A 226 15.41 -6.58 -2.60
CA GLN A 226 14.81 -7.89 -2.37
C GLN A 226 13.29 -7.80 -2.27
N ILE A 227 12.76 -6.80 -1.56
CA ILE A 227 11.32 -6.54 -1.49
C ILE A 227 10.75 -6.27 -2.88
N HIS A 228 11.40 -5.41 -3.67
CA HIS A 228 10.99 -5.12 -5.04
C HIS A 228 10.96 -6.39 -5.91
N LYS A 229 11.99 -7.23 -5.84
CA LYS A 229 12.03 -8.51 -6.57
C LYS A 229 10.89 -9.44 -6.18
N ALA A 230 10.61 -9.56 -4.88
CA ALA A 230 9.53 -10.40 -4.37
C ALA A 230 8.15 -9.88 -4.84
N ALA A 231 7.92 -8.57 -4.73
CA ALA A 231 6.67 -7.95 -5.20
C ALA A 231 6.49 -8.11 -6.72
N MET A 232 7.57 -7.93 -7.50
CA MET A 232 7.55 -8.13 -8.95
C MET A 232 7.26 -9.59 -9.31
N ALA A 233 7.81 -10.56 -8.57
CA ALA A 233 7.52 -11.98 -8.81
C ALA A 233 6.03 -12.31 -8.59
N ILE A 234 5.44 -11.80 -7.50
CA ILE A 234 4.00 -11.97 -7.22
C ILE A 234 3.17 -11.30 -8.32
N ASN A 235 3.50 -10.06 -8.70
CA ASN A 235 2.81 -9.34 -9.77
C ASN A 235 2.87 -10.08 -11.11
N SER A 236 4.05 -10.59 -11.49
CA SER A 236 4.21 -11.38 -12.71
C SER A 236 3.41 -12.68 -12.67
N SER A 237 3.36 -13.37 -11.53
CA SER A 237 2.56 -14.59 -11.36
C SER A 237 1.07 -14.29 -11.52
N ALA A 238 0.57 -13.25 -10.85
CA ALA A 238 -0.83 -12.84 -10.95
C ALA A 238 -1.22 -12.47 -12.39
N LEU A 239 -0.39 -11.69 -13.09
CA LEU A 239 -0.62 -11.32 -14.49
C LEU A 239 -0.62 -12.53 -15.44
N ALA A 240 0.20 -13.55 -15.17
CA ALA A 240 0.25 -14.76 -15.98
C ALA A 240 -1.00 -15.65 -15.82
N GLU A 241 -1.72 -15.51 -14.71
CA GLU A 241 -2.97 -16.24 -14.42
C GLU A 241 -4.22 -15.47 -14.87
N MET A 242 -4.10 -14.20 -15.28
CA MET A 242 -5.23 -13.40 -15.76
C MET A 242 -5.66 -13.81 -17.18
N ASP A 243 -6.98 -13.79 -17.41
CA ASP A 243 -7.54 -14.04 -18.74
C ASP A 243 -7.07 -12.99 -19.75
N ILE A 244 -6.78 -13.46 -20.98
CA ILE A 244 -6.38 -12.59 -22.08
C ILE A 244 -7.65 -11.87 -22.61
N PRO A 245 -7.69 -10.53 -22.66
CA PRO A 245 -8.85 -9.82 -23.17
C PRO A 245 -9.16 -10.17 -24.63
N GLU A 246 -10.44 -10.37 -24.96
CA GLU A 246 -10.88 -10.63 -26.34
C GLU A 246 -10.53 -9.47 -27.29
N THR A 247 -10.47 -8.24 -26.77
CA THR A 247 -10.03 -7.05 -27.50
C THR A 247 -8.55 -7.15 -27.88
N TYR A 248 -7.71 -7.78 -27.06
CA TYR A 248 -6.33 -8.06 -27.43
C TYR A 248 -6.27 -9.11 -28.53
N MET A 249 -7.00 -10.22 -28.35
CA MET A 249 -7.04 -11.32 -29.32
C MET A 249 -7.55 -10.90 -30.70
N SER A 250 -8.58 -10.06 -30.77
CA SER A 250 -9.15 -9.57 -32.03
C SER A 250 -8.24 -8.59 -32.78
N ASN A 251 -7.28 -7.97 -32.09
CA ASN A 251 -6.30 -7.06 -32.67
C ASN A 251 -4.98 -7.75 -33.05
N LEU A 252 -4.84 -9.05 -32.83
CA LEU A 252 -3.64 -9.79 -33.23
C LEU A 252 -3.53 -9.84 -34.78
N PRO A 253 -2.33 -9.63 -35.35
CA PRO A 253 -2.08 -9.88 -36.76
C PRO A 253 -2.38 -11.32 -37.13
N LYS A 254 -2.94 -11.53 -38.33
CA LYS A 254 -3.24 -12.88 -38.85
C LYS A 254 -1.99 -13.75 -39.08
N ASP A 255 -0.85 -13.12 -39.34
CA ASP A 255 0.43 -13.79 -39.59
C ASP A 255 1.41 -13.49 -38.46
N SER A 256 2.05 -14.55 -37.93
CA SER A 256 3.05 -14.44 -36.85
C SER A 256 4.28 -13.62 -37.25
N THR A 257 4.57 -13.49 -38.54
CA THR A 257 5.69 -12.67 -39.06
C THR A 257 5.51 -11.17 -38.83
N LYS A 258 4.31 -10.71 -38.48
CA LYS A 258 4.04 -9.30 -38.14
C LYS A 258 4.14 -9.02 -36.64
N LEU A 259 4.39 -10.05 -35.81
CA LEU A 259 4.52 -9.92 -34.36
C LEU A 259 5.98 -9.83 -33.88
N LEU A 260 6.94 -10.23 -34.71
CA LEU A 260 8.39 -10.25 -34.42
C LEU A 260 9.10 -9.14 -35.19
#